data_AF-A0A9X4QT46-F1
#
_entry.id   AF-A0A9X4QT46-F1
#
_cell.length_a   1.000
_cell.length_b   1.000
_cell.length_c   1.000
_cell.angle_alpha   90.00
_cell.angle_beta   90.00
_cell.angle_gamma   90.00
#
_symmetry.space_group_name_H-M   'P 1'
#
loop_
_entity.id
_entity.type
_entity.pdbx_description
1 polymer ?
#
loop_
_entity_poly.entity_id
_entity_poly.type
_entity_poly.pdbx_seq_one_letter_code
_entity_poly.pdbx_strand_id
1 'polypeptide(L)'
;MWPDRGALIWKIDSASPLAELAVEYSGRAIVGNPESQSVKWYVSPDGTAWTEVGGIEPGGDEGNYKMARSLQLGAYTSAWTVVYIKCELRETQDDTWASLNDVRIRKKADERELATAELTLTADGGLAGASAPLNLVARYDNGDPVAMNDVRVYYDVGDPALAQATAGGVKLLHAGETTVRAYVYNGGRAVVSNTVTLKILSSVAAGLAATLPKTALGVGDTVSIAASVYNAEGYTIDPSQYSLSFASGDTAVANVSAAGVVTGAAPGRTFVTVRAVQDGLIFERKFDIAVTRVRSIYASDLASRAVCGDESVCNTAAANADYAVATDDVLMTADHAVYARVETGPGVFEPAIRGAYAGSGGPDGTWPVKSQATLLYKLDSLEDVFLGLQAKLRVRAGVFGSKISVYAGASADTANTPVAELTEGGEHRIDLTPWAGQDGTLYVKVVIAETAFDWGGLVSIAFDELTMH
;
A
#
# COMPACT_ATOMS: atom_id res chain seq x y z
N MET A 1 25.33 -50.47 38.74
CA MET A 1 24.46 -49.87 39.77
C MET A 1 24.42 -48.37 39.52
N TRP A 2 23.65 -47.97 38.52
CA TRP A 2 23.36 -46.56 38.19
C TRP A 2 21.83 -46.49 38.12
N PRO A 3 21.13 -46.11 39.21
CA PRO A 3 19.70 -45.86 39.13
C PRO A 3 19.53 -44.37 38.81
N ASP A 4 19.95 -43.93 37.63
CA ASP A 4 19.67 -42.56 37.21
C ASP A 4 18.20 -42.51 36.80
N ARG A 5 17.35 -42.29 37.81
CA ARG A 5 15.92 -42.06 37.64
C ARG A 5 15.75 -40.76 36.86
N GLY A 6 15.08 -40.82 35.71
CA GLY A 6 14.69 -39.62 34.99
C GLY A 6 13.75 -38.78 35.85
N ALA A 7 14.21 -37.60 36.27
CA ALA A 7 13.39 -36.64 37.00
C ALA A 7 13.35 -35.29 36.28
N LEU A 8 12.15 -34.73 36.17
CA LEU A 8 11.92 -33.37 35.71
C LEU A 8 11.54 -32.52 36.91
N ILE A 9 12.24 -31.41 37.11
CA ILE A 9 11.97 -30.47 38.21
C ILE A 9 11.67 -29.10 37.64
N TRP A 10 10.51 -28.56 38.02
CA TRP A 10 10.10 -27.19 37.74
C TRP A 10 10.16 -26.37 39.02
N LYS A 11 10.69 -25.15 38.94
CA LYS A 11 10.64 -24.16 40.01
C LYS A 11 9.66 -23.06 39.61
N ILE A 12 8.75 -22.71 40.50
CA ILE A 12 7.73 -21.68 40.31
C ILE A 12 7.90 -20.66 41.41
N ASP A 13 8.21 -19.44 41.02
CA ASP A 13 8.31 -18.28 41.91
C ASP A 13 7.08 -17.39 41.71
N SER A 14 6.46 -16.92 42.81
CA SER A 14 5.29 -16.04 42.78
C SER A 14 5.35 -15.00 43.90
N ALA A 15 4.85 -13.79 43.63
CA ALA A 15 4.74 -12.73 44.62
C ALA A 15 3.62 -12.98 45.66
N SER A 16 2.64 -13.82 45.31
CA SER A 16 1.50 -14.20 46.16
C SER A 16 1.52 -15.71 46.42
N PRO A 17 0.98 -16.21 47.55
CA PRO A 17 0.93 -17.64 47.82
C PRO A 17 0.24 -18.46 46.71
N LEU A 18 0.72 -19.68 46.48
CA LEU A 18 0.30 -20.56 45.38
C LEU A 18 -0.87 -21.47 45.77
N ALA A 19 -1.94 -20.90 46.35
CA ALA A 19 -3.08 -21.65 46.91
C ALA A 19 -3.99 -22.35 45.90
N GLU A 20 -3.93 -21.98 44.63
CA GLU A 20 -4.72 -22.59 43.55
C GLU A 20 -3.81 -23.01 42.40
N LEU A 21 -2.72 -23.71 42.75
CA LEU A 21 -1.79 -24.32 41.82
C LEU A 21 -2.28 -25.72 41.43
N ALA A 22 -2.19 -26.06 40.15
CA ALA A 22 -2.55 -27.37 39.64
C ALA A 22 -1.55 -27.86 38.58
N VAL A 23 -1.37 -29.17 38.51
CA VAL A 23 -0.63 -29.86 37.44
C VAL A 23 -1.62 -30.66 36.62
N GLU A 24 -1.78 -30.29 35.35
CA GLU A 24 -2.50 -31.09 34.37
C GLU A 24 -1.49 -31.90 33.56
N TYR A 25 -1.70 -33.21 33.43
CA TYR A 25 -0.75 -34.06 32.73
C TYR A 25 -1.42 -35.25 32.04
N SER A 26 -0.76 -35.78 31.01
CA SER A 26 -1.14 -37.03 30.36
C SER A 26 0.10 -37.89 30.12
N GLY A 27 -0.10 -39.21 30.06
CA GLY A 27 1.01 -40.16 30.00
C GLY A 27 0.57 -41.58 30.32
N ARG A 28 1.57 -42.47 30.42
CA ARG A 28 1.39 -43.89 30.76
C ARG A 28 2.56 -44.41 31.59
N ALA A 29 2.27 -45.44 32.39
CA ALA A 29 3.24 -46.38 32.94
C ALA A 29 2.89 -47.75 32.35
N ILE A 30 3.85 -48.61 32.00
CA ILE A 30 3.57 -49.95 31.45
C ILE A 30 3.84 -50.99 32.53
N VAL A 31 3.04 -52.04 32.62
CA VAL A 31 3.32 -53.15 33.56
C VAL A 31 4.33 -54.11 32.92
N GLY A 32 5.51 -54.21 33.53
CA GLY A 32 6.44 -55.33 33.35
C GLY A 32 6.46 -56.20 34.62
N ASN A 33 6.35 -57.52 34.49
CA ASN A 33 6.49 -58.46 35.60
C ASN A 33 7.98 -58.55 36.01
N PRO A 34 8.41 -58.42 37.29
CA PRO A 34 7.64 -58.39 38.53
C PRO A 34 7.64 -57.04 39.29
N GLU A 35 8.12 -55.94 38.70
CA GLU A 35 8.23 -54.65 39.40
C GLU A 35 7.50 -53.50 38.70
N SER A 36 6.83 -52.69 39.51
CA SER A 36 5.86 -51.67 39.15
C SER A 36 6.51 -50.36 38.66
N GLN A 37 6.36 -50.02 37.37
CA GLN A 37 6.67 -48.67 36.85
C GLN A 37 5.67 -47.64 37.35
N SER A 38 6.12 -46.42 37.55
CA SER A 38 5.24 -45.33 37.98
C SER A 38 5.69 -43.97 37.44
N VAL A 39 4.72 -43.09 37.27
CA VAL A 39 4.93 -41.65 37.14
C VAL A 39 4.52 -41.03 38.46
N LYS A 40 5.45 -40.48 39.24
CA LYS A 40 5.15 -39.90 40.55
C LYS A 40 5.42 -38.40 40.56
N TRP A 41 4.47 -37.63 41.06
CA TRP A 41 4.55 -36.20 41.23
C TRP A 41 4.82 -35.86 42.68
N TYR A 42 5.74 -34.92 42.88
CA TYR A 42 6.14 -34.42 44.17
C TYR A 42 6.14 -32.90 44.19
N VAL A 43 5.91 -32.32 45.36
CA VAL A 43 6.09 -30.89 45.61
C VAL A 43 7.06 -30.66 46.76
N SER A 44 7.74 -29.51 46.75
CA SER A 44 8.64 -29.08 47.81
C SER A 44 8.71 -27.54 47.86
N PRO A 45 8.75 -26.92 49.04
CA PRO A 45 8.96 -25.47 49.14
C PRO A 45 10.43 -25.07 48.90
N ASP A 46 11.38 -25.99 49.09
CA ASP A 46 12.83 -25.72 49.07
C ASP A 46 13.63 -26.59 48.10
N GLY A 47 13.00 -27.58 47.46
CA GLY A 47 13.63 -28.53 46.54
C GLY A 47 14.42 -29.65 47.23
N THR A 48 14.44 -29.71 48.56
CA THR A 48 15.20 -30.70 49.34
C THR A 48 14.30 -31.76 49.97
N ALA A 49 13.16 -31.36 50.56
CA ALA A 49 12.18 -32.27 51.15
C ALA A 49 10.95 -32.41 50.24
N TRP A 50 10.70 -33.62 49.74
CA TRP A 50 9.67 -33.89 48.72
C TRP A 50 8.44 -34.59 49.32
N THR A 51 7.26 -34.04 49.05
CA THR A 51 5.96 -34.64 49.39
C THR A 51 5.31 -35.19 48.13
N GLU A 52 4.93 -36.47 48.11
CA GLU A 52 4.22 -37.09 47.00
C GLU A 52 2.78 -36.56 46.93
N VAL A 53 2.35 -36.12 45.75
CA VAL A 53 1.03 -35.47 45.54
C VAL A 53 0.13 -36.20 44.54
N GLY A 54 0.65 -37.25 43.90
CA GLY A 54 -0.12 -38.07 42.97
C GLY A 54 0.75 -38.71 41.90
N GLY A 55 0.14 -39.46 40.99
CA GLY A 55 0.88 -40.21 39.99
C GLY A 55 0.03 -41.07 39.06
N ILE A 56 0.72 -41.89 38.26
CA ILE A 56 0.16 -43.03 37.55
C ILE A 56 0.76 -44.26 38.20
N GLU A 57 -0.08 -45.00 38.94
CA GLU A 57 0.29 -46.27 39.57
C GLU A 57 -0.05 -47.44 38.62
N PRO A 58 0.63 -48.59 38.76
CA PRO A 58 0.31 -49.81 38.03
C PRO A 58 -1.00 -50.50 38.50
N GLY A 59 -1.72 -51.16 37.59
CA GLY A 59 -3.06 -51.74 37.72
C GLY A 59 -4.27 -50.82 37.44
N GLY A 60 -4.12 -49.51 37.23
CA GLY A 60 -5.15 -48.52 36.87
C GLY A 60 -5.23 -48.19 35.37
N ASP A 61 -5.40 -46.90 35.03
CA ASP A 61 -5.59 -46.40 33.65
C ASP A 61 -4.31 -46.38 32.77
N GLU A 62 -3.41 -47.36 32.97
CA GLU A 62 -2.04 -47.41 32.41
C GLU A 62 -1.93 -47.34 30.90
N GLY A 63 -2.93 -47.82 30.16
CA GLY A 63 -2.86 -47.86 28.69
C GLY A 63 -3.21 -46.54 28.01
N ASN A 64 -3.86 -45.61 28.72
CA ASN A 64 -4.45 -44.43 28.10
C ASN A 64 -3.55 -43.21 28.18
N TYR A 65 -2.58 -43.17 27.26
CA TYR A 65 -1.65 -42.06 27.11
C TYR A 65 -2.31 -40.72 26.71
N LYS A 66 -3.60 -40.73 26.31
CA LYS A 66 -4.40 -39.54 26.00
C LYS A 66 -5.24 -39.04 27.17
N MET A 67 -5.32 -39.79 28.27
CA MET A 67 -6.11 -39.39 29.43
C MET A 67 -5.46 -38.20 30.12
N ALA A 68 -6.14 -37.06 30.10
CA ALA A 68 -5.77 -35.89 30.88
C ALA A 68 -6.13 -36.12 32.36
N ARG A 69 -5.16 -35.86 33.23
CA ARG A 69 -5.25 -35.95 34.68
C ARG A 69 -4.95 -34.59 35.27
N SER A 70 -5.53 -34.27 36.41
CA SER A 70 -5.31 -32.99 37.11
C SER A 70 -5.03 -33.25 38.59
N LEU A 71 -3.92 -32.71 39.08
CA LEU A 71 -3.56 -32.69 40.49
C LEU A 71 -3.77 -31.27 41.03
N GLN A 72 -4.68 -31.12 41.99
CA GLN A 72 -4.88 -29.87 42.70
C GLN A 72 -3.85 -29.80 43.83
N LEU A 73 -2.91 -28.86 43.73
CA LEU A 73 -1.78 -28.74 44.65
C LEU A 73 -2.05 -27.75 45.79
N GLY A 74 -3.16 -27.01 45.74
CA GLY A 74 -3.49 -25.94 46.69
C GLY A 74 -3.40 -26.33 48.16
N ALA A 75 -3.80 -27.56 48.51
CA ALA A 75 -3.70 -28.09 49.87
C ALA A 75 -2.25 -28.16 50.39
N TYR A 76 -1.28 -28.30 49.49
CA TYR A 76 0.15 -28.39 49.81
C TYR A 76 0.86 -27.05 49.68
N THR A 77 0.41 -26.19 48.75
CA THR A 77 1.15 -25.00 48.32
C THR A 77 0.54 -23.67 48.78
N SER A 78 -0.54 -23.69 49.57
CA SER A 78 -1.31 -22.51 49.98
C SER A 78 -0.56 -21.41 50.72
N ALA A 79 0.54 -21.74 51.40
CA ALA A 79 1.38 -20.77 52.10
C ALA A 79 2.70 -20.47 51.37
N TRP A 80 2.95 -21.10 50.23
CA TRP A 80 4.26 -21.06 49.56
C TRP A 80 4.25 -20.03 48.43
N THR A 81 5.28 -19.18 48.40
CA THR A 81 5.58 -18.26 47.29
C THR A 81 6.58 -18.86 46.30
N VAL A 82 7.30 -19.90 46.72
CA VAL A 82 8.19 -20.71 45.88
C VAL A 82 7.74 -22.16 45.99
N VAL A 83 7.49 -22.81 44.86
CA VAL A 83 7.16 -24.24 44.78
C VAL A 83 8.07 -24.91 43.78
N TYR A 84 8.72 -25.99 44.19
CA TYR A 84 9.36 -26.95 43.32
C TYR A 84 8.39 -28.09 43.06
N ILE A 85 8.16 -28.42 41.78
CA ILE A 85 7.37 -29.57 41.35
C ILE A 85 8.32 -30.55 40.70
N LYS A 86 8.34 -31.80 41.15
CA LYS A 86 9.16 -32.87 40.57
C LYS A 86 8.26 -33.96 40.01
N CYS A 87 8.49 -34.35 38.76
CA CYS A 87 8.00 -35.60 38.23
C CYS A 87 9.14 -36.62 38.19
N GLU A 88 8.95 -37.78 38.78
CA GLU A 88 9.88 -38.91 38.75
C GLU A 88 9.28 -40.01 37.89
N LEU A 89 10.02 -40.44 36.85
CA LEU A 89 9.71 -41.60 36.05
C LEU A 89 10.55 -42.77 36.59
N ARG A 90 9.89 -43.81 37.10
CA ARG A 90 10.57 -45.00 37.63
C ARG A 90 10.50 -46.15 36.63
N GLU A 91 11.68 -46.56 36.17
CA GLU A 91 11.92 -47.78 35.41
C GLU A 91 12.73 -48.75 36.27
N THR A 92 12.34 -50.02 36.29
CA THR A 92 12.96 -51.05 37.14
C THR A 92 13.77 -52.08 36.32
N GLN A 93 13.63 -52.10 34.99
CA GLN A 93 14.39 -52.94 34.07
C GLN A 93 14.63 -52.26 32.71
N ASP A 94 15.69 -52.69 32.01
CA ASP A 94 16.24 -52.12 30.77
C ASP A 94 15.29 -52.12 29.55
N ASP A 95 14.11 -52.76 29.63
CA ASP A 95 13.18 -52.96 28.50
C ASP A 95 11.77 -52.37 28.74
N THR A 96 11.64 -51.43 29.67
CA THR A 96 10.34 -50.87 30.03
C THR A 96 10.36 -49.35 30.17
N TRP A 97 9.26 -48.70 29.80
CA TRP A 97 9.21 -47.25 29.59
C TRP A 97 7.95 -46.62 30.20
N ALA A 98 8.16 -45.60 31.04
CA ALA A 98 7.11 -44.67 31.47
C ALA A 98 7.23 -43.37 30.65
N SER A 99 6.11 -42.79 30.24
CA SER A 99 6.14 -41.60 29.37
C SER A 99 5.12 -40.55 29.79
N LEU A 100 5.53 -39.28 29.73
CA LEU A 100 4.67 -38.11 29.76
C LEU A 100 4.47 -37.59 28.33
N ASN A 101 3.25 -37.17 28.01
CA ASN A 101 2.93 -36.60 26.70
C ASN A 101 2.66 -35.10 26.76
N ASP A 102 1.93 -34.64 27.78
CA ASP A 102 1.65 -33.23 28.02
C ASP A 102 1.72 -32.97 29.53
N VAL A 103 2.29 -31.83 29.90
CA VAL A 103 2.35 -31.32 31.27
C VAL A 103 2.09 -29.83 31.21
N ARG A 104 1.08 -29.38 31.95
CA ARG A 104 0.74 -27.97 32.11
C ARG A 104 0.64 -27.65 33.59
N ILE A 105 1.35 -26.62 34.01
CA ILE A 105 1.26 -26.13 35.38
C ILE A 105 0.46 -24.82 35.35
N ARG A 106 -0.62 -24.76 36.13
CA ARG A 106 -1.57 -23.64 36.14
C ARG A 106 -1.70 -23.07 37.54
N LYS A 107 -1.61 -21.76 37.67
CA LYS A 107 -2.00 -21.01 38.87
C LYS A 107 -3.26 -20.22 38.52
N LYS A 108 -4.27 -20.20 39.39
CA LYS A 108 -5.35 -19.21 39.25
C LYS A 108 -4.77 -17.80 39.36
N ALA A 109 -5.17 -16.92 38.45
CA ALA A 109 -4.81 -15.51 38.53
C ALA A 109 -5.45 -14.89 39.78
N ASP A 110 -4.73 -13.99 40.43
CA ASP A 110 -5.31 -13.18 41.51
C ASP A 110 -6.53 -12.42 40.96
N GLU A 111 -7.58 -12.27 41.77
CA GLU A 111 -8.77 -11.51 41.39
C GLU A 111 -8.38 -10.05 41.17
N ARG A 112 -8.69 -9.50 40.00
CA ARG A 112 -8.30 -8.13 39.61
C ARG A 112 -9.53 -7.25 39.64
N GLU A 113 -9.42 -6.10 40.29
CA GLU A 113 -10.52 -5.15 40.34
C GLU A 113 -10.25 -3.95 39.41
N LEU A 114 -11.31 -3.41 38.81
CA LEU A 114 -11.20 -2.18 38.01
C LEU A 114 -10.70 -1.03 38.88
N ALA A 115 -9.62 -0.36 38.46
CA ALA A 115 -9.02 0.72 39.23
C ALA A 115 -9.19 2.09 38.56
N THR A 116 -8.79 2.21 37.29
CA THR A 116 -8.77 3.50 36.58
C THR A 116 -9.41 3.41 35.20
N ALA A 117 -9.93 4.54 34.74
CA ALA A 117 -10.38 4.75 33.37
C ALA A 117 -9.94 6.13 32.91
N GLU A 118 -9.45 6.23 31.68
CA GLU A 118 -8.98 7.46 31.07
C GLU A 118 -9.59 7.58 29.67
N LEU A 119 -10.23 8.72 29.42
CA LEU A 119 -10.86 9.06 28.15
C LEU A 119 -10.07 10.19 27.50
N THR A 120 -9.66 9.98 26.26
CA THR A 120 -8.94 10.97 25.46
C THR A 120 -9.62 11.15 24.11
N LEU A 121 -9.36 12.30 23.47
CA LEU A 121 -9.74 12.53 22.09
C LEU A 121 -8.60 12.14 21.15
N THR A 122 -8.92 11.45 20.06
CA THR A 122 -7.95 11.13 19.00
C THR A 122 -7.85 12.24 17.95
N ALA A 123 -8.75 13.23 18.00
CA ALA A 123 -8.74 14.46 17.21
C ALA A 123 -9.47 15.60 17.97
N ASP A 124 -9.16 16.87 17.65
CA ASP A 124 -9.69 18.07 18.35
C ASP A 124 -11.21 18.30 18.21
N GLY A 125 -11.94 17.34 17.63
CA GLY A 125 -13.38 17.40 17.42
C GLY A 125 -13.82 16.49 16.28
N GLY A 126 -15.09 16.57 15.90
CA GLY A 126 -15.64 15.84 14.76
C GLY A 126 -16.81 16.56 14.10
N LEU A 127 -17.14 16.18 12.87
CA LEU A 127 -18.30 16.72 12.16
C LEU A 127 -19.60 16.13 12.69
N ALA A 128 -20.64 16.96 12.77
CA ALA A 128 -21.99 16.51 13.05
C ALA A 128 -22.41 15.37 12.11
N GLY A 129 -22.96 14.29 12.66
CA GLY A 129 -23.32 13.05 11.97
C GLY A 129 -22.25 11.94 12.06
N ALA A 130 -21.00 12.27 12.38
CA ALA A 130 -19.94 11.29 12.60
C ALA A 130 -19.97 10.69 14.01
N SER A 131 -19.12 9.69 14.24
CA SER A 131 -18.80 9.22 15.60
C SER A 131 -17.75 10.12 16.24
N ALA A 132 -17.86 10.35 17.55
CA ALA A 132 -16.88 11.08 18.32
C ALA A 132 -15.51 10.35 18.30
N PRO A 133 -14.40 11.07 18.10
CA PRO A 133 -13.05 10.50 18.06
C PRO A 133 -12.55 10.20 19.48
N LEU A 134 -13.16 9.23 20.17
CA LEU A 134 -12.86 8.90 21.56
C LEU A 134 -11.93 7.69 21.65
N ASN A 135 -10.98 7.75 22.58
CA ASN A 135 -10.15 6.62 23.00
C ASN A 135 -10.29 6.41 24.51
N LEU A 136 -10.78 5.24 24.91
CA LEU A 136 -11.00 4.87 26.30
C LEU A 136 -10.04 3.76 26.69
N VAL A 137 -9.27 4.00 27.74
CA VAL A 137 -8.36 3.03 28.34
C VAL A 137 -8.77 2.81 29.78
N ALA A 138 -8.97 1.56 30.20
CA ALA A 138 -9.16 1.20 31.60
C ALA A 138 -8.08 0.24 32.07
N ARG A 139 -7.76 0.29 33.36
CA ARG A 139 -6.75 -0.57 33.98
C ARG A 139 -7.28 -1.21 35.26
N TYR A 140 -6.82 -2.42 35.51
CA TYR A 140 -6.97 -3.09 36.79
C TYR A 140 -6.05 -2.45 37.84
N ASP A 141 -6.30 -2.75 39.11
CA ASP A 141 -5.49 -2.35 40.27
C ASP A 141 -4.02 -2.75 40.17
N ASN A 142 -3.71 -3.84 39.49
CA ASN A 142 -2.34 -4.27 39.19
C ASN A 142 -1.68 -3.53 38.01
N GLY A 143 -2.39 -2.58 37.38
CA GLY A 143 -1.92 -1.78 36.25
C GLY A 143 -2.15 -2.38 34.85
N ASP A 144 -2.59 -3.64 34.77
CA ASP A 144 -2.84 -4.31 33.49
C ASP A 144 -4.00 -3.64 32.73
N PRO A 145 -3.92 -3.56 31.39
CA PRO A 145 -5.01 -3.05 30.59
C PRO A 145 -6.24 -3.97 30.67
N VAL A 146 -7.40 -3.36 30.73
CA VAL A 146 -8.70 -4.05 30.63
C VAL A 146 -9.02 -4.22 29.14
N ALA A 147 -9.41 -5.43 28.73
CA ALA A 147 -9.96 -5.63 27.40
C ALA A 147 -11.38 -5.04 27.34
N MET A 148 -11.63 -4.08 26.43
CA MET A 148 -12.90 -3.36 26.37
C MET A 148 -14.11 -4.26 26.06
N ASN A 149 -13.89 -5.43 25.46
CA ASN A 149 -14.94 -6.42 25.18
C ASN A 149 -15.41 -7.17 26.44
N ASP A 150 -14.63 -7.13 27.52
CA ASP A 150 -14.95 -7.82 28.78
C ASP A 150 -15.71 -6.92 29.76
N VAL A 151 -15.94 -5.65 29.38
CA VAL A 151 -16.57 -4.64 30.24
C VAL A 151 -17.75 -3.99 29.55
N ARG A 152 -18.65 -3.43 30.36
CA ARG A 152 -19.73 -2.57 29.85
C ARG A 152 -19.31 -1.12 29.97
N VAL A 153 -19.49 -0.36 28.91
CA VAL A 153 -19.16 1.07 28.86
C VAL A 153 -20.42 1.89 28.62
N TYR A 154 -20.60 2.92 29.43
CA TYR A 154 -21.66 3.92 29.23
C TYR A 154 -21.02 5.30 29.11
N TYR A 155 -21.40 6.05 28.08
CA TYR A 155 -20.98 7.43 27.92
C TYR A 155 -22.06 8.36 28.48
N ASP A 156 -21.61 9.32 29.27
CA ASP A 156 -22.42 10.44 29.75
C ASP A 156 -22.03 11.68 28.95
N VAL A 157 -23.02 12.26 28.26
CA VAL A 157 -22.84 13.41 27.36
C VAL A 157 -23.54 14.61 27.98
N GLY A 158 -22.80 15.70 28.17
CA GLY A 158 -23.27 16.88 28.89
C GLY A 158 -24.46 17.56 28.21
N ASP A 159 -24.49 17.59 26.88
CA ASP A 159 -25.60 18.11 26.09
C ASP A 159 -26.08 17.06 25.05
N PRO A 160 -27.21 16.37 25.31
CA PRO A 160 -27.75 15.35 24.43
C PRO A 160 -28.29 15.90 23.09
N ALA A 161 -28.50 17.21 22.97
CA ALA A 161 -28.90 17.82 21.70
C ALA A 161 -27.71 17.95 20.74
N LEU A 162 -26.48 18.06 21.27
CA LEU A 162 -25.26 18.20 20.48
C LEU A 162 -24.63 16.84 20.14
N ALA A 163 -24.68 15.87 21.06
CA ALA A 163 -24.18 14.52 20.84
C ALA A 163 -24.97 13.49 21.66
N GLN A 164 -24.97 12.22 21.24
CA GLN A 164 -25.74 11.17 21.91
C GLN A 164 -24.90 9.90 22.10
N ALA A 165 -24.95 9.31 23.29
CA ALA A 165 -24.37 7.99 23.54
C ALA A 165 -25.12 6.90 22.77
N THR A 166 -24.37 5.98 22.17
CA THR A 166 -24.84 4.83 21.39
C THR A 166 -24.11 3.57 21.85
N ALA A 167 -24.56 2.39 21.40
CA ALA A 167 -23.86 1.14 21.68
C ALA A 167 -22.41 1.11 21.14
N GLY A 168 -22.10 1.92 20.12
CA GLY A 168 -20.78 1.98 19.48
C GLY A 168 -19.92 3.17 19.90
N GLY A 169 -20.29 3.93 20.93
CA GLY A 169 -19.59 5.16 21.33
C GLY A 169 -20.52 6.36 21.42
N VAL A 170 -20.07 7.55 21.02
CA VAL A 170 -20.87 8.77 21.01
C VAL A 170 -21.08 9.24 19.57
N LYS A 171 -22.33 9.47 19.15
CA LYS A 171 -22.68 10.05 17.85
C LYS A 171 -22.78 11.57 17.98
N LEU A 172 -22.19 12.30 17.04
CA LEU A 172 -22.28 13.76 16.96
C LEU A 172 -23.55 14.15 16.21
N LEU A 173 -24.32 15.10 16.72
CA LEU A 173 -25.62 15.48 16.15
C LEU A 173 -25.61 16.88 15.55
N HIS A 174 -25.19 17.88 16.32
CA HIS A 174 -25.24 19.28 15.93
C HIS A 174 -23.97 20.02 16.33
N ALA A 175 -23.62 21.06 15.55
CA ALA A 175 -22.45 21.87 15.81
C ALA A 175 -22.55 22.58 17.17
N GLY A 176 -21.44 22.65 17.88
CA GLY A 176 -21.38 23.20 19.22
C GLY A 176 -20.23 22.62 20.02
N GLU A 177 -20.26 22.79 21.33
CA GLU A 177 -19.28 22.24 22.25
C GLU A 177 -20.01 21.58 23.41
N THR A 178 -19.62 20.36 23.75
CA THR A 178 -20.20 19.60 24.86
C THR A 178 -19.10 18.86 25.63
N THR A 179 -19.47 18.14 26.69
CA THR A 179 -18.52 17.32 27.45
C THR A 179 -18.90 15.86 27.40
N VAL A 180 -17.91 14.97 27.44
CA VAL A 180 -18.12 13.52 27.50
C VAL A 180 -17.28 12.92 28.61
N ARG A 181 -17.83 11.95 29.33
CA ARG A 181 -17.09 11.04 30.21
C ARG A 181 -17.63 9.62 30.07
N ALA A 182 -16.84 8.63 30.45
CA ALA A 182 -17.19 7.23 30.36
C ALA A 182 -17.30 6.59 31.75
N TYR A 183 -18.23 5.65 31.89
CA TYR A 183 -18.39 4.76 33.02
C TYR A 183 -18.08 3.35 32.57
N VAL A 184 -17.08 2.73 33.19
CA VAL A 184 -16.61 1.37 32.88
C VAL A 184 -17.05 0.42 34.00
N TYR A 185 -17.79 -0.63 33.65
CA TYR A 185 -18.35 -1.60 34.59
C TYR A 185 -17.76 -2.99 34.35
N ASN A 186 -17.29 -3.64 35.42
CA ASN A 186 -16.88 -5.04 35.44
C ASN A 186 -17.25 -5.66 36.80
N GLY A 187 -17.90 -6.82 36.80
CA GLY A 187 -18.16 -7.59 38.02
C GLY A 187 -18.90 -6.85 39.14
N GLY A 188 -19.71 -5.83 38.83
CA GLY A 188 -20.43 -5.03 39.83
C GLY A 188 -19.67 -3.79 40.35
N ARG A 189 -18.41 -3.60 39.96
CA ARG A 189 -17.64 -2.38 40.20
C ARG A 189 -17.71 -1.44 39.00
N ALA A 190 -17.77 -0.14 39.27
CA ALA A 190 -17.79 0.92 38.27
C ALA A 190 -16.65 1.91 38.50
N VAL A 191 -15.95 2.29 37.42
CA VAL A 191 -14.94 3.36 37.44
C VAL A 191 -15.35 4.43 36.42
N VAL A 192 -15.22 5.69 36.82
CA VAL A 192 -15.54 6.84 35.98
C VAL A 192 -14.25 7.42 35.42
N SER A 193 -14.25 7.76 34.13
CA SER A 193 -13.11 8.44 33.49
C SER A 193 -13.05 9.93 33.87
N ASN A 194 -11.97 10.58 33.45
CA ASN A 194 -11.96 12.04 33.30
C ASN A 194 -13.04 12.51 32.29
N THR A 195 -13.36 13.80 32.37
CA THR A 195 -14.25 14.48 31.41
C THR A 195 -13.42 15.13 30.32
N VAL A 196 -13.84 14.97 29.06
CA VAL A 196 -13.23 15.63 27.90
C VAL A 196 -14.21 16.63 27.29
N THR A 197 -13.72 17.77 26.83
CA THR A 197 -14.49 18.73 26.05
C THR A 197 -14.46 18.33 24.58
N LEU A 198 -15.62 18.22 23.96
CA LEU A 198 -15.82 17.75 22.60
C LEU A 198 -16.38 18.88 21.73
N LYS A 199 -15.58 19.33 20.78
CA LYS A 199 -15.97 20.30 19.76
C LYS A 199 -16.63 19.58 18.58
N ILE A 200 -17.82 20.03 18.19
CA ILE A 200 -18.60 19.47 17.09
C ILE A 200 -18.71 20.52 15.99
N LEU A 201 -18.21 20.17 14.81
CA LEU A 201 -18.19 21.03 13.64
C LEU A 201 -19.47 20.83 12.82
N SER A 202 -19.91 21.88 12.14
CA SER A 202 -21.07 21.81 11.24
C SER A 202 -20.80 20.89 10.07
N SER A 203 -21.75 20.02 9.74
CA SER A 203 -21.73 19.21 8.52
C SER A 203 -22.62 19.78 7.41
N VAL A 204 -23.02 21.05 7.52
CA VAL A 204 -23.77 21.75 6.47
C VAL A 204 -22.83 22.22 5.37
N ALA A 205 -23.07 21.80 4.15
CA ALA A 205 -22.29 22.14 2.97
C ALA A 205 -22.39 23.64 2.65
N ALA A 206 -21.24 24.24 2.42
CA ALA A 206 -21.09 25.61 1.93
C ALA A 206 -20.46 25.65 0.53
N GLY A 207 -19.88 24.55 0.03
CA GLY A 207 -19.43 24.50 -1.35
C GLY A 207 -18.92 23.15 -1.83
N LEU A 208 -18.67 23.12 -3.14
CA LEU A 208 -18.13 21.98 -3.88
C LEU A 208 -16.78 22.36 -4.49
N ALA A 209 -15.76 21.58 -4.16
CA ALA A 209 -14.49 21.56 -4.86
C ALA A 209 -14.49 20.35 -5.79
N ALA A 210 -14.26 20.57 -7.08
CA ALA A 210 -14.09 19.50 -8.04
C ALA A 210 -12.89 19.84 -8.93
N THR A 211 -12.12 18.83 -9.31
CA THR A 211 -11.00 18.97 -10.23
C THR A 211 -11.05 17.88 -11.29
N LEU A 212 -10.66 18.28 -12.50
CA LEU A 212 -10.50 17.41 -13.63
C LEU A 212 -9.08 17.60 -14.16
N PRO A 213 -8.20 16.59 -14.08
CA PRO A 213 -6.79 16.78 -14.40
C PRO A 213 -6.51 16.92 -15.90
N LYS A 214 -7.45 16.54 -16.77
CA LYS A 214 -7.31 16.64 -18.23
C LYS A 214 -8.64 17.05 -18.87
N THR A 215 -8.63 18.13 -19.65
CA THR A 215 -9.81 18.65 -20.38
C THR A 215 -9.83 18.28 -21.86
N ALA A 216 -8.74 17.70 -22.40
CA ALA A 216 -8.64 17.18 -23.76
C ALA A 216 -8.42 15.66 -23.76
N LEU A 217 -9.29 14.88 -24.39
CA LEU A 217 -9.25 13.42 -24.38
C LEU A 217 -9.16 12.87 -25.81
N GLY A 218 -8.33 11.85 -26.03
CA GLY A 218 -8.49 11.02 -27.22
C GLY A 218 -9.78 10.20 -27.15
N VAL A 219 -10.32 9.80 -28.30
CA VAL A 219 -11.39 8.78 -28.34
C VAL A 219 -10.91 7.52 -27.62
N GLY A 220 -11.68 7.05 -26.63
CA GLY A 220 -11.34 5.92 -25.76
C GLY A 220 -10.50 6.27 -24.53
N ASP A 221 -9.89 7.46 -24.46
CA ASP A 221 -9.18 7.91 -23.26
C ASP A 221 -10.15 8.07 -22.09
N THR A 222 -9.62 7.88 -20.88
CA THR A 222 -10.37 8.08 -19.64
C THR A 222 -9.67 9.03 -18.68
N VAL A 223 -10.45 9.76 -17.90
CA VAL A 223 -9.98 10.63 -16.82
C VAL A 223 -11.00 10.62 -15.69
N SER A 224 -10.55 10.68 -14.43
CA SER A 224 -11.44 10.68 -13.27
C SER A 224 -11.57 12.07 -12.67
N ILE A 225 -12.78 12.43 -12.26
CA ILE A 225 -13.07 13.66 -11.52
C ILE A 225 -12.85 13.39 -10.03
N ALA A 226 -12.06 14.25 -9.37
CA ALA A 226 -11.99 14.27 -7.91
C ALA A 226 -12.94 15.36 -7.39
N ALA A 227 -13.82 15.02 -6.45
CA ALA A 227 -14.81 15.95 -5.91
C ALA A 227 -14.96 15.80 -4.39
N SER A 228 -14.99 16.94 -3.69
CA SER A 228 -15.15 17.03 -2.24
C SER A 228 -16.09 18.18 -1.89
N VAL A 229 -16.95 17.97 -0.91
CA VAL A 229 -17.86 19.00 -0.38
C VAL A 229 -17.30 19.51 0.94
N TYR A 230 -17.39 20.81 1.18
CA TYR A 230 -16.87 21.46 2.39
C TYR A 230 -17.93 22.29 3.10
N ASN A 231 -17.78 22.44 4.42
CA ASN A 231 -18.59 23.36 5.24
C ASN A 231 -18.05 24.80 5.18
N ALA A 232 -18.72 25.74 5.83
CA ALA A 232 -18.36 27.17 5.79
C ALA A 232 -16.94 27.46 6.33
N GLU A 233 -16.45 26.61 7.23
CA GLU A 233 -15.12 26.69 7.83
C GLU A 233 -14.03 25.99 7.00
N GLY A 234 -14.38 25.37 5.86
CA GLY A 234 -13.45 24.73 4.95
C GLY A 234 -13.10 23.28 5.28
N TYR A 235 -13.78 22.65 6.23
CA TYR A 235 -13.61 21.22 6.52
C TYR A 235 -14.37 20.36 5.51
N THR A 236 -13.71 19.30 5.03
CA THR A 236 -14.32 18.30 4.14
C THR A 236 -15.41 17.52 4.86
N ILE A 237 -16.60 17.45 4.26
CA ILE A 237 -17.74 16.69 4.74
C ILE A 237 -17.59 15.22 4.34
N ASP A 238 -18.08 14.29 5.16
CA ASP A 238 -18.05 12.86 4.85
C ASP A 238 -18.94 12.56 3.63
N PRO A 239 -18.45 11.80 2.62
CA PRO A 239 -19.23 11.45 1.42
C PRO A 239 -20.54 10.70 1.68
N SER A 240 -20.74 10.10 2.85
CA SER A 240 -22.01 9.49 3.25
C SER A 240 -23.11 10.50 3.60
N GLN A 241 -22.75 11.77 3.78
CA GLN A 241 -23.65 12.85 4.19
C GLN A 241 -24.16 13.70 3.02
N TYR A 242 -23.73 13.42 1.79
CA TYR A 242 -24.19 14.09 0.59
C TYR A 242 -24.22 13.12 -0.59
N SER A 243 -24.99 13.44 -1.63
CA SER A 243 -24.96 12.68 -2.88
C SER A 243 -24.14 13.42 -3.93
N LEU A 244 -23.24 12.71 -4.63
CA LEU A 244 -22.60 13.19 -5.85
C LEU A 244 -23.25 12.56 -7.08
N SER A 245 -23.43 13.37 -8.11
CA SER A 245 -23.87 12.91 -9.42
C SER A 245 -23.07 13.60 -10.51
N PHE A 246 -22.89 12.87 -11.62
CA PHE A 246 -22.11 13.30 -12.77
C PHE A 246 -22.97 13.19 -14.02
N ALA A 247 -22.90 14.18 -14.90
CA ALA A 247 -23.65 14.17 -16.15
C ALA A 247 -22.81 14.77 -17.29
N SER A 248 -22.89 14.17 -18.47
CA SER A 248 -22.33 14.76 -19.69
C SER A 248 -23.37 15.63 -20.37
N GLY A 249 -22.94 16.76 -20.93
CA GLY A 249 -23.76 17.62 -21.79
C GLY A 249 -24.05 17.00 -23.16
N ASP A 250 -23.22 16.05 -23.60
CA ASP A 250 -23.39 15.28 -24.84
C ASP A 250 -22.67 13.93 -24.72
N THR A 251 -23.45 12.87 -24.52
CA THR A 251 -22.94 11.49 -24.40
C THR A 251 -22.42 10.90 -25.71
N ALA A 252 -22.75 11.51 -26.86
CA ALA A 252 -22.15 11.13 -28.13
C ALA A 252 -20.69 11.58 -28.23
N VAL A 253 -20.33 12.67 -27.54
CA VAL A 253 -18.95 13.20 -27.49
C VAL A 253 -18.17 12.59 -26.32
N ALA A 254 -18.69 12.66 -25.10
CA ALA A 254 -18.04 12.10 -23.91
C ALA A 254 -19.06 11.47 -22.95
N ASN A 255 -18.74 10.29 -22.42
CA ASN A 255 -19.55 9.62 -21.41
C ASN A 255 -18.96 9.84 -20.01
N VAL A 256 -19.79 9.85 -18.98
CA VAL A 256 -19.35 9.89 -17.58
C VAL A 256 -20.07 8.81 -16.77
N SER A 257 -19.31 8.05 -15.98
CA SER A 257 -19.86 7.00 -15.13
C SER A 257 -20.37 7.56 -13.79
N ALA A 258 -21.11 6.74 -13.04
CA ALA A 258 -21.55 7.09 -11.69
C ALA A 258 -20.39 7.32 -10.70
N ALA A 259 -19.20 6.77 -10.99
CA ALA A 259 -17.99 6.99 -10.20
C ALA A 259 -17.20 8.25 -10.62
N GLY A 260 -17.71 9.05 -11.57
CA GLY A 260 -17.04 10.25 -12.04
C GLY A 260 -15.89 9.99 -13.03
N VAL A 261 -15.87 8.82 -13.68
CA VAL A 261 -14.91 8.52 -14.76
C VAL A 261 -15.47 9.01 -16.08
N VAL A 262 -14.79 9.96 -16.71
CA VAL A 262 -15.11 10.50 -18.03
C VAL A 262 -14.37 9.70 -19.10
N THR A 263 -15.05 9.34 -20.19
CA THR A 263 -14.51 8.60 -21.34
C THR A 263 -14.81 9.34 -22.63
N GLY A 264 -13.80 9.58 -23.46
CA GLY A 264 -14.00 10.16 -24.80
C GLY A 264 -14.70 9.15 -25.73
N ALA A 265 -15.81 9.55 -26.35
CA ALA A 265 -16.61 8.68 -27.20
C ALA A 265 -16.45 8.99 -28.69
N ALA A 266 -16.53 10.26 -29.08
CA ALA A 266 -16.32 10.73 -30.44
C ALA A 266 -15.75 12.15 -30.45
N PRO A 267 -15.07 12.56 -31.53
CA PRO A 267 -14.54 13.91 -31.63
C PRO A 267 -15.62 14.97 -31.48
N GLY A 268 -15.33 16.02 -30.72
CA GLY A 268 -16.27 17.11 -30.45
C GLY A 268 -15.96 17.83 -29.14
N ARG A 269 -16.78 18.82 -28.80
CA ARG A 269 -16.69 19.52 -27.51
C ARG A 269 -17.99 19.33 -26.75
N THR A 270 -17.88 19.07 -25.46
CA THR A 270 -19.01 18.98 -24.53
C THR A 270 -18.57 19.47 -23.16
N PHE A 271 -19.43 19.36 -22.15
CA PHE A 271 -19.07 19.62 -20.77
C PHE A 271 -19.52 18.47 -19.87
N VAL A 272 -18.83 18.28 -18.75
CA VAL A 272 -19.27 17.38 -17.68
C VAL A 272 -19.67 18.22 -16.48
N THR A 273 -20.85 17.94 -15.92
CA THR A 273 -21.38 18.57 -14.71
C THR A 273 -21.18 17.65 -13.53
N VAL A 274 -20.57 18.16 -12.46
CA VAL A 274 -20.53 17.54 -11.12
C VAL A 274 -21.55 18.25 -10.27
N ARG A 275 -22.45 17.50 -9.66
CA ARG A 275 -23.49 18.04 -8.78
C ARG A 275 -23.43 17.35 -7.42
N ALA A 276 -23.27 18.15 -6.38
CA ALA A 276 -23.41 17.73 -4.99
C ALA A 276 -24.76 18.18 -4.45
N VAL A 277 -25.45 17.30 -3.71
CA VAL A 277 -26.69 17.62 -3.02
C VAL A 277 -26.61 17.18 -1.57
N GLN A 278 -26.92 18.08 -0.64
CA GLN A 278 -27.07 17.80 0.79
C GLN A 278 -28.27 18.57 1.34
N ASP A 279 -29.25 17.86 1.88
CA ASP A 279 -30.45 18.46 2.51
C ASP A 279 -31.13 19.56 1.66
N GLY A 280 -31.14 19.39 0.33
CA GLY A 280 -31.71 20.34 -0.62
C GLY A 280 -30.77 21.47 -1.07
N LEU A 281 -29.62 21.65 -0.43
CA LEU A 281 -28.53 22.49 -0.93
C LEU A 281 -27.91 21.82 -2.15
N ILE A 282 -27.74 22.58 -3.24
CA ILE A 282 -27.22 22.08 -4.50
C ILE A 282 -26.00 22.91 -4.90
N PHE A 283 -24.89 22.24 -5.16
CA PHE A 283 -23.67 22.84 -5.68
C PHE A 283 -23.29 22.18 -6.99
N GLU A 284 -22.92 22.98 -7.98
CA GLU A 284 -22.55 22.49 -9.30
C GLU A 284 -21.19 23.05 -9.76
N ARG A 285 -20.46 22.20 -10.49
CA ARG A 285 -19.24 22.55 -11.22
C ARG A 285 -19.32 21.95 -12.61
N LYS A 286 -18.92 22.72 -13.62
CA LYS A 286 -18.85 22.28 -15.01
C LYS A 286 -17.41 22.29 -15.48
N PHE A 287 -17.02 21.27 -16.23
CA PHE A 287 -15.74 21.17 -16.92
C PHE A 287 -15.99 21.05 -18.40
N ASP A 288 -15.41 21.94 -19.19
CA ASP A 288 -15.40 21.78 -20.64
C ASP A 288 -14.44 20.66 -21.03
N ILE A 289 -14.90 19.79 -21.92
CA ILE A 289 -14.17 18.64 -22.46
C ILE A 289 -14.09 18.78 -23.97
N ALA A 290 -12.89 18.67 -24.51
CA ALA A 290 -12.67 18.38 -25.93
C ALA A 290 -12.32 16.89 -26.06
N VAL A 291 -13.04 16.19 -26.93
CA VAL A 291 -12.67 14.84 -27.37
C VAL A 291 -12.14 14.94 -28.79
N THR A 292 -11.05 14.25 -29.05
CA THR A 292 -10.24 14.37 -30.27
C THR A 292 -9.91 12.98 -30.79
N ARG A 293 -9.57 12.85 -32.07
CA ARG A 293 -8.93 11.61 -32.53
C ARG A 293 -7.47 11.62 -32.09
N VAL A 294 -6.94 10.43 -31.84
CA VAL A 294 -5.49 10.26 -31.74
C VAL A 294 -4.99 10.00 -33.15
N ARG A 295 -4.06 10.83 -33.60
CA ARG A 295 -3.36 10.69 -34.88
C ARG A 295 -1.89 10.49 -34.59
N SER A 296 -1.32 9.40 -35.08
CA SER A 296 0.13 9.23 -35.07
C SER A 296 0.75 10.17 -36.11
N ILE A 297 1.59 11.09 -35.66
CA ILE A 297 2.35 11.99 -36.54
C ILE A 297 3.61 11.28 -37.04
N TYR A 298 4.22 10.48 -36.17
CA TYR A 298 5.45 9.77 -36.46
C TYR A 298 5.55 8.51 -35.61
N ALA A 299 5.95 7.39 -36.22
CA ALA A 299 6.28 6.16 -35.51
C ALA A 299 7.47 5.46 -36.17
N SER A 300 8.43 5.03 -35.38
CA SER A 300 9.51 4.16 -35.82
C SER A 300 9.59 2.88 -34.98
N ASP A 301 9.65 1.74 -35.65
CA ASP A 301 10.02 0.44 -35.06
C ASP A 301 11.46 0.14 -35.49
N LEU A 302 12.32 -0.42 -34.64
CA LEU A 302 13.75 -0.61 -34.92
C LEU A 302 14.11 -2.09 -34.83
N ALA A 303 13.45 -2.89 -35.68
CA ALA A 303 13.52 -4.34 -35.60
C ALA A 303 14.80 -4.91 -36.22
N SER A 304 15.57 -4.13 -37.00
CA SER A 304 16.60 -4.74 -37.83
C SER A 304 17.85 -3.90 -38.19
N ARG A 305 18.91 -4.56 -38.72
CA ARG A 305 20.29 -4.03 -38.94
C ARG A 305 20.70 -3.80 -40.42
N ALA A 306 21.22 -2.61 -40.77
CA ALA A 306 22.14 -2.32 -41.90
C ALA A 306 22.98 -1.09 -41.54
N VAL A 307 23.74 -0.55 -42.49
CA VAL A 307 24.86 0.37 -42.26
C VAL A 307 24.74 1.61 -43.14
N CYS A 308 24.94 2.80 -42.56
CA CYS A 308 25.20 4.05 -43.28
C CYS A 308 26.58 4.59 -42.86
N GLY A 309 27.27 5.28 -43.76
CA GLY A 309 28.57 5.90 -43.49
C GLY A 309 28.44 7.28 -42.83
N ASP A 310 29.57 7.78 -42.33
CA ASP A 310 29.66 9.03 -41.56
C ASP A 310 29.18 10.27 -42.33
N GLU A 311 28.50 11.19 -41.61
CA GLU A 311 27.85 12.41 -42.11
C GLU A 311 26.96 12.22 -43.35
N SER A 312 25.77 11.63 -43.17
CA SER A 312 24.77 11.58 -44.24
C SER A 312 23.43 12.17 -43.81
N VAL A 313 22.91 13.09 -44.63
CA VAL A 313 21.50 13.54 -44.62
C VAL A 313 20.70 12.50 -45.40
N CYS A 314 19.81 11.77 -44.73
CA CYS A 314 18.91 10.82 -45.39
C CYS A 314 17.62 11.53 -45.83
N ASN A 315 17.46 11.77 -47.14
CA ASN A 315 16.32 12.50 -47.71
C ASN A 315 15.11 11.56 -47.95
N THR A 316 13.87 12.00 -47.63
CA THR A 316 12.67 11.14 -47.50
C THR A 316 11.54 11.45 -48.49
N ALA A 317 11.82 11.63 -49.78
CA ALA A 317 10.83 12.02 -50.79
C ALA A 317 9.67 11.02 -51.07
N ALA A 318 9.57 9.86 -50.41
CA ALA A 318 8.62 8.80 -50.75
C ALA A 318 7.63 8.35 -49.63
N ALA A 319 7.66 8.96 -48.43
CA ALA A 319 6.72 8.61 -47.34
C ALA A 319 5.41 9.44 -47.33
N ASN A 320 5.31 10.47 -48.17
CA ASN A 320 4.27 11.52 -48.13
C ASN A 320 2.94 11.19 -48.81
N ALA A 321 2.70 9.96 -49.30
CA ALA A 321 1.50 9.67 -50.08
C ALA A 321 0.28 9.21 -49.24
N ASP A 322 0.49 8.58 -48.08
CA ASP A 322 -0.60 7.97 -47.28
C ASP A 322 -1.01 8.80 -46.05
N TYR A 323 -0.19 9.75 -45.60
CA TYR A 323 -0.51 10.66 -44.50
C TYR A 323 -0.21 12.08 -44.95
N ALA A 324 -1.24 12.91 -45.10
CA ALA A 324 -1.17 14.25 -45.69
C ALA A 324 -0.46 15.30 -44.80
N VAL A 325 0.68 14.97 -44.18
CA VAL A 325 1.59 15.95 -43.55
C VAL A 325 2.98 15.75 -44.13
N ALA A 326 3.51 16.80 -44.73
CA ALA A 326 4.92 16.87 -45.06
C ALA A 326 5.70 17.03 -43.74
N THR A 327 6.31 15.96 -43.24
CA THR A 327 7.33 16.09 -42.19
C THR A 327 8.62 16.52 -42.87
N ASP A 328 9.15 17.70 -42.55
CA ASP A 328 10.47 18.14 -43.04
C ASP A 328 11.59 17.19 -42.56
N ASP A 329 12.74 17.27 -43.24
CA ASP A 329 13.94 16.45 -43.05
C ASP A 329 14.27 16.15 -41.57
N VAL A 330 14.52 14.88 -41.24
CA VAL A 330 15.11 14.49 -39.95
C VAL A 330 16.60 14.84 -39.97
N LEU A 331 16.99 15.83 -39.17
CA LEU A 331 18.40 16.13 -38.95
C LEU A 331 18.95 15.23 -37.85
N MET A 332 19.85 14.32 -38.23
CA MET A 332 20.65 13.55 -37.27
C MET A 332 22.04 14.15 -37.16
N THR A 333 22.51 14.34 -35.93
CA THR A 333 23.89 14.71 -35.65
C THR A 333 24.43 13.74 -34.62
N ALA A 334 25.49 13.02 -34.98
CA ALA A 334 26.17 12.07 -34.13
C ALA A 334 27.67 12.36 -34.17
N ASP A 335 28.32 12.31 -33.00
CA ASP A 335 29.76 12.58 -32.90
C ASP A 335 30.60 11.46 -33.55
N HIS A 336 30.05 10.25 -33.75
CA HIS A 336 30.69 9.07 -34.35
C HIS A 336 29.70 8.14 -35.10
N ALA A 337 30.23 7.19 -35.87
CA ALA A 337 29.51 6.30 -36.80
C ALA A 337 28.23 5.65 -36.24
N VAL A 338 27.11 5.86 -36.95
CA VAL A 338 25.79 5.31 -36.65
C VAL A 338 25.48 4.16 -37.62
N TYR A 339 25.24 2.95 -37.12
CA TYR A 339 24.79 1.83 -37.95
C TYR A 339 23.26 1.82 -38.07
N ALA A 340 22.69 2.37 -39.14
CA ALA A 340 21.25 2.39 -39.41
C ALA A 340 20.83 1.39 -40.51
N ARG A 341 19.74 0.62 -40.31
CA ARG A 341 19.20 -0.26 -41.36
C ARG A 341 18.33 0.50 -42.35
N VAL A 342 18.56 0.22 -43.64
CA VAL A 342 17.58 0.48 -44.70
C VAL A 342 17.08 -0.87 -45.22
N GLU A 343 15.81 -1.21 -45.01
CA GLU A 343 15.14 -2.24 -45.82
C GLU A 343 14.41 -1.57 -46.98
N THR A 344 14.66 -2.05 -48.19
CA THR A 344 13.81 -1.74 -49.34
C THR A 344 12.54 -2.59 -49.26
N GLY A 345 11.61 -2.15 -48.41
CA GLY A 345 10.19 -2.47 -48.47
C GLY A 345 9.40 -1.16 -48.56
N PRO A 346 8.16 -1.16 -49.08
CA PRO A 346 7.37 0.06 -49.17
C PRO A 346 7.15 0.66 -47.77
N GLY A 347 7.88 1.73 -47.47
CA GLY A 347 7.40 2.79 -46.57
C GLY A 347 7.83 2.79 -45.10
N VAL A 348 9.07 2.43 -44.72
CA VAL A 348 9.55 2.70 -43.34
C VAL A 348 11.02 3.13 -43.31
N PHE A 349 11.31 4.29 -42.71
CA PHE A 349 12.65 4.65 -42.24
C PHE A 349 12.73 4.25 -40.76
N GLU A 350 13.55 3.24 -40.45
CA GLU A 350 13.81 2.77 -39.08
C GLU A 350 15.15 3.36 -38.59
N PRO A 351 15.18 4.47 -37.83
CA PRO A 351 16.42 5.01 -37.27
C PRO A 351 16.99 4.12 -36.16
N ALA A 352 17.62 2.99 -36.51
CA ALA A 352 18.25 2.12 -35.53
C ALA A 352 19.61 2.73 -35.15
N ILE A 353 19.76 3.25 -33.93
CA ILE A 353 21.10 3.51 -33.37
C ILE A 353 21.57 2.21 -32.74
N ARG A 354 22.29 1.38 -33.51
CA ARG A 354 23.06 0.26 -32.95
C ARG A 354 24.54 0.55 -33.08
N GLY A 355 25.15 1.14 -32.07
CA GLY A 355 26.60 1.09 -31.94
C GLY A 355 27.03 -0.34 -31.66
N ALA A 356 27.72 -0.99 -32.60
CA ALA A 356 28.57 -2.13 -32.29
C ALA A 356 29.99 -1.60 -32.23
N TYR A 357 30.47 -1.26 -31.03
CA TYR A 357 31.89 -0.98 -30.86
C TYR A 357 32.61 -2.29 -30.53
N ALA A 358 33.26 -2.88 -31.53
CA ALA A 358 34.38 -3.76 -31.23
C ALA A 358 35.50 -2.84 -30.74
N GLY A 359 35.66 -2.74 -29.43
CA GLY A 359 36.81 -2.06 -28.86
C GLY A 359 38.08 -2.77 -29.30
N SER A 360 38.66 -2.34 -30.43
CA SER A 360 40.10 -2.38 -30.59
C SER A 360 40.66 -1.32 -29.66
N GLY A 361 40.66 -1.64 -28.36
CA GLY A 361 41.37 -0.85 -27.38
C GLY A 361 42.79 -0.67 -27.88
N GLY A 362 43.21 0.58 -28.02
CA GLY A 362 44.63 0.90 -28.00
C GLY A 362 45.23 0.28 -26.72
N PRO A 363 46.46 -0.26 -26.78
CA PRO A 363 47.09 -1.00 -25.69
C PRO A 363 47.27 -0.25 -24.36
N ASP A 364 46.83 1.00 -24.26
CA ASP A 364 47.09 1.95 -23.19
C ASP A 364 45.83 2.49 -22.48
N GLY A 365 44.62 2.02 -22.79
CA GLY A 365 43.44 2.17 -21.92
C GLY A 365 43.07 3.62 -21.54
N THR A 366 43.47 4.62 -22.33
CA THR A 366 43.38 6.04 -21.97
C THR A 366 42.48 6.83 -22.92
N TRP A 367 41.18 6.50 -22.97
CA TRP A 367 40.16 7.46 -23.42
C TRP A 367 38.83 7.24 -22.68
N PRO A 368 38.27 8.27 -22.00
CA PRO A 368 36.85 8.35 -21.75
C PRO A 368 36.19 9.00 -22.96
N VAL A 369 35.73 8.21 -23.93
CA VAL A 369 34.92 8.76 -25.02
C VAL A 369 33.49 8.87 -24.52
N LYS A 370 33.05 10.08 -24.21
CA LYS A 370 31.61 10.39 -24.03
C LYS A 370 31.02 10.54 -25.42
N SER A 371 30.47 9.46 -25.98
CA SER A 371 29.68 9.52 -27.21
C SER A 371 28.26 9.99 -26.89
N GLN A 372 27.77 11.00 -27.61
CA GLN A 372 26.36 11.41 -27.60
C GLN A 372 25.77 11.28 -29.00
N ALA A 373 24.54 10.79 -29.08
CA ALA A 373 23.73 10.83 -30.28
C ALA A 373 22.54 11.77 -30.05
N THR A 374 22.30 12.69 -30.99
CA THR A 374 21.17 13.62 -30.92
C THR A 374 20.23 13.38 -32.09
N LEU A 375 18.96 13.12 -31.76
CA LEU A 375 17.85 13.03 -32.70
C LEU A 375 16.99 14.28 -32.54
N LEU A 376 16.75 15.01 -33.63
CA LEU A 376 15.87 16.16 -33.62
C LEU A 376 14.66 15.88 -34.53
N TYR A 377 13.47 15.92 -33.95
CA TYR A 377 12.20 15.75 -34.64
C TYR A 377 11.53 17.11 -34.76
N LYS A 378 11.07 17.46 -35.97
CA LYS A 378 10.09 18.52 -36.18
C LYS A 378 8.72 17.88 -36.30
N LEU A 379 7.79 18.29 -35.44
CA LEU A 379 6.43 17.82 -35.42
C LEU A 379 5.54 18.99 -35.82
N ASP A 380 4.85 18.87 -36.93
CA ASP A 380 3.88 19.85 -37.40
C ASP A 380 2.47 19.28 -37.23
N SER A 381 1.61 20.03 -36.54
CA SER A 381 0.18 19.82 -36.44
C SER A 381 -0.48 20.12 -37.78
N LEU A 382 -1.55 19.39 -38.10
CA LEU A 382 -2.44 19.79 -39.21
C LEU A 382 -3.36 20.95 -38.85
N GLU A 383 -3.54 21.21 -37.56
CA GLU A 383 -4.34 22.30 -37.04
C GLU A 383 -3.43 23.46 -36.64
N ASP A 384 -4.02 24.61 -36.35
CA ASP A 384 -3.25 25.79 -35.90
C ASP A 384 -2.55 25.54 -34.54
N VAL A 385 -3.03 24.57 -33.73
CA VAL A 385 -2.48 24.27 -32.38
C VAL A 385 -2.63 22.78 -32.02
N PHE A 386 -1.60 22.18 -31.40
CA PHE A 386 -1.70 20.87 -30.77
C PHE A 386 -2.67 20.88 -29.58
N LEU A 387 -3.73 20.07 -29.60
CA LEU A 387 -4.66 19.95 -28.47
C LEU A 387 -4.16 19.02 -27.36
N GLY A 388 -3.19 18.18 -27.72
CA GLY A 388 -2.42 17.34 -26.82
C GLY A 388 -1.42 16.52 -27.61
N LEU A 389 -0.22 16.33 -27.08
CA LEU A 389 0.85 15.61 -27.77
C LEU A 389 1.54 14.68 -26.78
N GLN A 390 1.55 13.39 -27.08
CA GLN A 390 2.24 12.38 -26.27
C GLN A 390 3.36 11.73 -27.06
N ALA A 391 4.52 11.60 -26.44
CA ALA A 391 5.60 10.77 -26.94
C ALA A 391 5.63 9.46 -26.16
N LYS A 392 5.66 8.35 -26.90
CA LYS A 392 5.81 7.00 -26.38
C LYS A 392 7.17 6.46 -26.77
N LEU A 393 8.05 6.28 -25.78
CA LEU A 393 9.41 5.81 -25.99
C LEU A 393 9.55 4.40 -25.43
N ARG A 394 10.01 3.44 -26.23
CA ARG A 394 10.42 2.13 -25.73
C ARG A 394 11.93 2.03 -25.71
N VAL A 395 12.47 1.89 -24.51
CA VAL A 395 13.89 1.78 -24.23
C VAL A 395 14.20 0.31 -23.95
N ARG A 396 15.17 -0.28 -24.65
CA ARG A 396 15.54 -1.67 -24.38
C ARG A 396 16.21 -1.78 -23.02
N ALA A 397 15.76 -2.70 -22.18
CA ALA A 397 16.45 -3.02 -20.94
C ALA A 397 17.80 -3.70 -21.24
N GLY A 398 18.85 -3.12 -20.67
CA GLY A 398 20.25 -3.59 -20.72
C GLY A 398 21.24 -2.59 -20.11
N VAL A 399 20.76 -1.55 -19.43
CA VAL A 399 21.50 -0.32 -19.16
C VAL A 399 22.08 -0.35 -17.75
N PHE A 400 23.40 -0.51 -17.65
CA PHE A 400 24.16 0.10 -16.57
C PHE A 400 24.83 1.37 -17.12
N GLY A 401 24.15 2.52 -17.06
CA GLY A 401 24.77 3.84 -17.24
C GLY A 401 24.25 4.75 -18.36
N SER A 402 23.63 4.25 -19.44
CA SER A 402 23.08 5.11 -20.50
C SER A 402 21.96 6.02 -20.00
N LYS A 403 21.99 7.28 -20.42
CA LYS A 403 21.03 8.32 -20.06
C LYS A 403 20.38 8.85 -21.34
N ILE A 404 19.05 8.71 -21.45
CA ILE A 404 18.27 9.33 -22.51
C ILE A 404 17.64 10.60 -21.97
N SER A 405 17.97 11.74 -22.55
CA SER A 405 17.41 13.04 -22.19
C SER A 405 16.51 13.54 -23.31
N VAL A 406 15.26 13.85 -22.99
CA VAL A 406 14.28 14.40 -23.94
C VAL A 406 14.14 15.90 -23.65
N TYR A 407 14.24 16.69 -24.71
CA TYR A 407 14.06 18.13 -24.69
C TYR A 407 13.01 18.53 -25.71
N ALA A 408 12.36 19.67 -25.49
CA ALA A 408 11.40 20.24 -26.43
C ALA A 408 11.63 21.75 -26.60
N GLY A 409 11.16 22.31 -27.72
CA GLY A 409 11.22 23.74 -28.00
C GLY A 409 10.46 24.15 -29.25
N ALA A 410 10.30 25.45 -29.46
CA ALA A 410 9.57 26.02 -30.59
C ALA A 410 10.39 26.04 -31.90
N SER A 411 11.71 25.83 -31.82
CA SER A 411 12.61 25.76 -32.97
C SER A 411 13.72 24.72 -32.74
N ALA A 412 14.40 24.34 -33.83
CA ALA A 412 15.58 23.47 -33.77
C ALA A 412 16.63 23.94 -32.75
N ASP A 413 16.92 25.25 -32.74
CA ASP A 413 17.92 25.85 -31.85
C ASP A 413 17.45 25.98 -30.40
N THR A 414 16.13 26.01 -30.17
CA THR A 414 15.53 26.23 -28.85
C THR A 414 15.03 24.95 -28.19
N ALA A 415 15.13 23.80 -28.87
CA ALA A 415 14.82 22.46 -28.33
C ALA A 415 15.82 21.98 -27.27
N ASN A 416 16.03 22.81 -26.25
CA ASN A 416 16.96 22.63 -25.14
C ASN A 416 16.24 22.66 -23.78
N THR A 417 14.93 22.87 -23.74
CA THR A 417 14.16 22.82 -22.50
C THR A 417 13.97 21.35 -22.10
N PRO A 418 14.47 20.92 -20.91
CA PRO A 418 14.38 19.54 -20.49
C PRO A 418 12.91 19.15 -20.23
N VAL A 419 12.52 17.99 -20.76
CA VAL A 419 11.18 17.41 -20.61
C VAL A 419 11.24 16.17 -19.71
N ALA A 420 12.15 15.25 -20.02
CA ALA A 420 12.28 13.99 -19.29
C ALA A 420 13.71 13.45 -19.35
N GLU A 421 14.05 12.63 -18.37
CA GLU A 421 15.31 11.90 -18.30
C GLU A 421 15.00 10.44 -17.98
N LEU A 422 15.44 9.52 -18.84
CA LEU A 422 15.17 8.09 -18.74
C LEU A 422 16.48 7.35 -18.51
N THR A 423 16.55 6.65 -17.38
CA THR A 423 17.71 5.84 -16.95
C THR A 423 17.40 4.34 -16.90
N GLU A 424 16.13 3.97 -17.05
CA GLU A 424 15.65 2.60 -16.97
C GLU A 424 15.05 2.13 -18.30
N GLY A 425 15.27 0.85 -18.63
CA GLY A 425 14.60 0.20 -19.75
C GLY A 425 13.10 0.03 -19.51
N GLY A 426 12.29 0.06 -20.56
CA GLY A 426 10.84 -0.04 -20.47
C GLY A 426 10.11 0.86 -21.46
N GLU A 427 8.79 0.91 -21.33
CA GLU A 427 7.92 1.82 -22.08
C GLU A 427 7.65 3.07 -21.24
N HIS A 428 7.96 4.24 -21.79
CA HIS A 428 7.82 5.54 -21.14
C HIS A 428 6.84 6.39 -21.95
N ARG A 429 5.91 7.07 -21.25
CA ARG A 429 4.99 8.03 -21.85
C ARG A 429 5.34 9.43 -21.34
N ILE A 430 5.51 10.35 -22.27
CA ILE A 430 5.91 11.72 -21.99
C ILE A 430 4.83 12.64 -22.57
N ASP A 431 4.25 13.49 -21.72
CA ASP A 431 3.34 14.54 -22.16
C ASP A 431 4.17 15.73 -22.69
N LEU A 432 4.02 16.04 -23.96
CA LEU A 432 4.69 17.16 -24.64
C LEU A 432 3.78 18.38 -24.83
N THR A 433 2.51 18.26 -24.43
CA THR A 433 1.50 19.32 -24.59
C THR A 433 1.93 20.67 -24.05
N PRO A 434 2.60 20.80 -22.88
CA PRO A 434 3.03 22.10 -22.36
C PRO A 434 4.05 22.84 -23.24
N TRP A 435 4.75 22.14 -24.13
CA TRP A 435 5.78 22.71 -25.01
C TRP A 435 5.31 22.89 -26.45
N ALA A 436 4.18 22.30 -26.81
CA ALA A 436 3.55 22.50 -28.10
C ALA A 436 2.98 23.92 -28.15
N GLY A 437 3.64 24.82 -28.90
CA GLY A 437 3.27 26.23 -28.99
C GLY A 437 1.95 26.46 -29.74
N GLN A 438 1.54 27.72 -29.82
CA GLN A 438 0.35 28.14 -30.61
C GLN A 438 0.58 28.11 -32.12
N ASP A 439 1.79 27.83 -32.58
CA ASP A 439 2.16 27.90 -33.99
C ASP A 439 2.05 26.54 -34.70
N GLY A 440 1.45 25.53 -34.07
CA GLY A 440 1.28 24.20 -34.64
C GLY A 440 2.57 23.43 -34.89
N THR A 441 3.74 23.95 -34.51
CA THR A 441 5.04 23.26 -34.67
C THR A 441 5.72 23.04 -33.31
N LEU A 442 6.26 21.84 -33.10
CA LEU A 442 7.10 21.50 -31.95
C LEU A 442 8.36 20.77 -32.41
N TYR A 443 9.51 21.17 -31.86
CA TYR A 443 10.76 20.44 -32.02
C TYR A 443 11.03 19.60 -30.78
N VAL A 444 11.25 18.29 -30.96
CA VAL A 444 11.62 17.36 -29.89
C VAL A 444 13.03 16.86 -30.14
N LYS A 445 13.93 17.10 -29.17
CA LYS A 445 15.31 16.65 -29.22
C LYS A 445 15.53 15.52 -28.23
N VAL A 446 15.94 14.35 -28.73
CA VAL A 446 16.28 13.19 -27.90
C VAL A 446 17.79 13.01 -27.93
N VAL A 447 18.43 13.15 -26.77
CA VAL A 447 19.88 12.98 -26.60
C VAL A 447 20.13 11.67 -25.87
N ILE A 448 20.92 10.79 -26.48
CA ILE A 448 21.33 9.52 -25.92
C ILE A 448 22.81 9.66 -25.54
N ALA A 449 23.09 9.67 -24.24
CA ALA A 449 24.45 9.73 -23.71
C ALA A 449 24.84 8.36 -23.15
N GLU A 450 25.93 7.77 -23.66
CA GLU A 450 26.53 6.55 -23.11
C GLU A 450 27.56 6.93 -22.05
N THR A 451 27.52 6.29 -20.87
CA THR A 451 28.52 6.55 -19.80
C THR A 451 29.52 5.42 -19.59
N ALA A 452 29.26 4.20 -20.05
CA ALA A 452 30.23 3.10 -20.08
C ALA A 452 29.65 1.90 -20.88
N PHE A 453 30.53 1.20 -21.60
CA PHE A 453 30.38 -0.14 -22.22
C PHE A 453 28.97 -0.79 -22.26
N ASP A 454 28.54 -1.09 -23.49
CA ASP A 454 27.53 -2.07 -23.94
C ASP A 454 26.06 -1.64 -24.24
N TRP A 455 25.69 -1.86 -25.53
CA TRP A 455 24.42 -2.26 -26.19
C TRP A 455 23.03 -1.78 -25.70
N GLY A 456 22.91 -0.61 -25.08
CA GLY A 456 21.60 -0.02 -24.73
C GLY A 456 21.04 0.94 -25.78
N GLY A 457 20.15 0.49 -26.67
CA GLY A 457 19.50 1.31 -27.70
C GLY A 457 18.04 1.67 -27.41
N LEU A 458 17.60 2.84 -27.90
CA LEU A 458 16.18 3.15 -28.14
C LEU A 458 15.64 2.12 -29.15
N VAL A 459 14.47 1.52 -28.89
CA VAL A 459 13.86 0.49 -29.75
C VAL A 459 12.73 1.06 -30.60
N SER A 460 12.01 2.04 -30.07
CA SER A 460 10.97 2.72 -30.84
C SER A 460 10.63 4.07 -30.21
N ILE A 461 10.26 5.03 -31.04
CA ILE A 461 9.59 6.25 -30.61
C ILE A 461 8.34 6.45 -31.45
N ALA A 462 7.24 6.79 -30.79
CA ALA A 462 6.00 7.19 -31.44
C ALA A 462 5.54 8.53 -30.86
N PHE A 463 5.16 9.45 -31.74
CA PHE A 463 4.54 10.72 -31.40
C PHE A 463 3.08 10.68 -31.84
N ASP A 464 2.20 10.74 -30.85
CA ASP A 464 0.76 10.71 -31.03
C ASP A 464 0.19 12.07 -30.67
N GLU A 465 -0.47 12.70 -31.64
CA GLU A 465 -1.19 13.96 -31.47
C GLU A 465 -2.68 13.73 -31.28
N LEU A 466 -3.28 14.56 -30.44
CA LEU A 466 -4.72 14.72 -30.31
C LEU A 466 -5.21 15.78 -31.30
N THR A 467 -5.99 15.37 -32.32
CA THR A 467 -6.56 16.27 -33.34
C THR A 467 -8.09 16.38 -33.23
N MET A 468 -8.64 17.59 -33.29
CA MET A 468 -10.06 17.79 -33.63
C MET A 468 -10.14 17.88 -35.14
N HIS A 469 -10.95 17.03 -35.78
CA HIS A 469 -11.31 17.21 -37.19
C HIS A 469 -12.63 17.98 -37.30
#